data_AF-A0A9P6YRI6-F1
#
_entry.id   AF-A0A9P6YRI6-F1
#
_cell.length_a   1.000
_cell.length_b   1.000
_cell.length_c   1.000
_cell.angle_alpha   90.00
_cell.angle_beta   90.00
_cell.angle_gamma   90.00
#
_symmetry.space_group_name_H-M   'P 1'
#
loop_
_entity.id
_entity.type
_entity.pdbx_description
1 polymer ?
#
loop_
_entity_poly.entity_id
_entity_poly.type
_entity_poly.pdbx_seq_one_letter_code
_entity_poly.pdbx_strand_id
1 'polypeptide(L)'
;MKLSLSILLFVSALVSVQASTNPKVSPEGCIRPNNRGEGQGLGWKGYCCKTSDDCHDACIKGKCNGPVNPKLAQPIDDDSSSKSGSGKKGGNKLCTRLNNRGEGKGLGWNGYCCKTSDDCRDACIKGKCNGKANPKYAQPIDDDDSN
;
A
#
# COMPACT_ATOMS: atom_id res chain seq x y z
N MET A 1 37.30 -49.86 26.66
CA MET A 1 36.56 -49.18 25.58
C MET A 1 36.75 -47.68 25.79
N LYS A 2 37.39 -46.97 24.85
CA LYS A 2 37.67 -45.53 24.96
C LYS A 2 36.47 -44.76 24.42
N LEU A 3 35.70 -44.09 25.29
CA LEU A 3 34.62 -43.19 24.87
C LEU A 3 35.23 -41.81 24.58
N SER A 4 35.35 -41.46 23.30
CA SER A 4 35.76 -40.13 22.87
C SER A 4 34.54 -39.21 22.82
N LEU A 5 34.46 -38.25 23.73
CA LEU A 5 33.43 -37.21 23.76
C LEU A 5 33.88 -36.05 22.85
N SER A 6 33.38 -35.99 21.62
CA SER A 6 33.61 -34.87 20.71
C SER A 6 32.68 -33.71 21.06
N ILE A 7 33.26 -32.62 21.56
CA ILE A 7 32.57 -31.36 21.86
C ILE A 7 32.42 -30.57 20.56
N LEU A 8 31.19 -30.48 20.04
CA LEU A 8 30.82 -29.60 18.93
C LEU A 8 30.65 -28.16 19.45
N LEU A 9 31.61 -27.28 19.15
CA LEU A 9 31.51 -25.85 19.39
C LEU A 9 30.61 -25.22 18.31
N PHE A 10 29.37 -24.91 18.68
CA PHE A 10 28.49 -24.05 17.87
C PHE A 10 28.92 -22.58 18.05
N VAL A 11 29.55 -22.02 17.03
CA VAL A 11 29.85 -20.58 16.96
C VAL A 11 28.57 -19.86 16.53
N SER A 12 27.83 -19.34 17.51
CA SER A 12 26.67 -18.48 17.28
C SER A 12 27.15 -17.10 16.85
N ALA A 13 27.12 -16.80 15.56
CA ALA A 13 27.34 -15.45 15.06
C ALA A 13 26.14 -14.56 15.45
N LEU A 14 26.35 -13.65 16.39
CA LEU A 14 25.41 -12.61 16.75
C LEU A 14 25.35 -11.58 15.60
N VAL A 15 24.31 -11.65 14.77
CA VAL A 15 23.96 -10.56 13.86
C VAL A 15 23.33 -9.44 14.68
N SER A 16 24.08 -8.38 14.91
CA SER A 16 23.56 -7.14 15.47
C SER A 16 22.68 -6.44 14.44
N VAL A 17 21.37 -6.60 14.56
CA VAL A 17 20.38 -5.76 13.87
C VAL A 17 20.49 -4.35 14.46
N GLN A 18 21.12 -3.45 13.72
CA GLN A 18 21.08 -2.03 14.05
C GLN A 18 19.72 -1.50 13.58
N ALA A 19 18.78 -1.37 14.52
CA ALA A 19 17.58 -0.57 14.31
C ALA A 19 18.04 0.88 14.10
N SER A 20 18.14 1.29 12.83
CA SER A 20 18.47 2.64 12.42
C SER A 20 17.43 3.61 12.98
N THR A 21 17.71 4.22 14.12
CA THR A 21 16.92 5.33 14.68
C THR A 21 17.17 6.58 13.85
N ASN A 22 16.49 6.67 12.71
CA ASN A 22 16.48 7.88 11.92
C ASN A 22 15.79 9.00 12.73
N PRO A 23 16.33 10.23 12.80
CA PRO A 23 15.78 11.31 13.59
C PRO A 23 14.30 11.54 13.30
N LYS A 24 13.52 11.74 14.37
CA LYS A 24 12.09 12.05 14.38
C LYS A 24 11.86 13.43 13.76
N VAL A 25 11.98 13.55 12.45
CA VAL A 25 11.30 14.61 11.71
C VAL A 25 9.83 14.23 11.78
N SER A 26 9.03 14.95 12.56
CA SER A 26 7.59 14.95 12.30
C SER A 26 7.42 15.65 10.96
N PRO A 27 6.94 14.98 9.91
CA PRO A 27 6.68 15.69 8.67
C PRO A 27 5.43 16.53 8.91
N GLU A 28 5.60 17.83 9.17
CA GLU A 28 4.51 18.81 9.01
C GLU A 28 3.79 18.52 7.66
N GLY A 29 2.46 18.34 7.72
CA GLY A 29 1.59 18.23 6.54
C GLY A 29 1.34 16.81 5.97
N CYS A 30 1.21 15.77 6.80
CA CYS A 30 0.65 14.47 6.39
C CYS A 30 -0.82 14.30 6.85
N ILE A 31 -1.60 13.45 6.15
CA ILE A 31 -3.07 13.43 6.20
C ILE A 31 -3.63 12.82 7.50
N ARG A 32 -2.87 11.90 8.14
CA ARG A 32 -3.33 11.19 9.35
C ARG A 32 -2.18 10.98 10.34
N PRO A 33 -1.98 11.92 11.30
CA PRO A 33 -0.91 11.85 12.31
C PRO A 33 -0.89 10.55 13.11
N ASN A 34 -2.06 10.08 13.52
CA ASN A 34 -2.22 8.92 14.40
C ASN A 34 -1.93 7.57 13.72
N ASN A 35 -1.53 7.55 12.44
CA ASN A 35 -1.06 6.33 11.78
C ASN A 35 0.43 6.04 12.09
N ARG A 36 1.15 7.01 12.65
CA ARG A 36 2.60 6.96 12.78
C ARG A 36 3.04 6.08 13.95
N GLY A 37 3.77 4.99 13.65
CA GLY A 37 4.35 4.10 14.66
C GLY A 37 3.40 3.00 15.16
N GLU A 38 2.26 2.82 14.49
CA GLU A 38 1.30 1.76 14.79
C GLU A 38 1.77 0.39 14.27
N GLY A 39 2.57 0.36 13.20
CA GLY A 39 3.13 -0.88 12.64
C GLY A 39 2.10 -1.87 12.06
N GLN A 40 0.85 -1.43 11.85
CA GLN A 40 -0.26 -2.29 11.39
C GLN A 40 -0.32 -2.50 9.86
N GLY A 41 0.50 -1.78 9.08
CA GLY A 41 0.51 -1.88 7.63
C GLY A 41 -0.69 -1.25 6.92
N LEU A 42 -1.48 -0.41 7.62
CA LEU A 42 -2.75 0.14 7.13
C LEU A 42 -2.66 1.58 6.58
N GLY A 43 -1.47 2.16 6.54
CA GLY A 43 -1.26 3.52 6.08
C GLY A 43 -1.44 3.68 4.57
N TRP A 44 -2.41 4.51 4.19
CA TRP A 44 -2.67 4.91 2.79
C TRP A 44 -1.75 6.04 2.34
N LYS A 45 -1.68 6.29 1.02
CA LYS A 45 -0.86 7.36 0.44
C LYS A 45 -1.08 8.69 1.16
N GLY A 46 -0.01 9.30 1.66
CA GLY A 46 0.00 10.59 2.37
C GLY A 46 -0.24 10.51 3.88
N TYR A 47 -0.53 9.33 4.44
CA TYR A 47 -0.65 9.15 5.90
C TYR A 47 0.71 9.27 6.57
N CYS A 48 0.74 9.63 7.85
CA CYS A 48 2.00 9.77 8.57
C CYS A 48 2.57 8.39 8.93
N CYS A 49 3.90 8.25 8.84
CA CYS A 49 4.60 7.02 9.18
C CYS A 49 5.95 7.29 9.84
N LYS A 50 6.42 6.30 10.60
CA LYS A 50 7.73 6.20 11.23
C LYS A 50 8.57 5.14 10.50
N THR A 51 8.00 3.98 10.20
CA THR A 51 8.63 2.92 9.40
C THR A 51 7.68 2.46 8.30
N SER A 52 8.18 1.65 7.36
CA SER A 52 7.34 1.09 6.30
C SER A 52 6.25 0.16 6.82
N ASP A 53 6.40 -0.38 8.04
CA ASP A 53 5.40 -1.21 8.70
C ASP A 53 4.13 -0.42 9.05
N ASP A 54 4.17 0.91 9.07
CA ASP A 54 2.98 1.74 9.24
C ASP A 54 2.11 1.83 7.97
N CYS A 55 2.62 1.36 6.84
CA CYS A 55 2.09 1.66 5.52
C CYS A 55 1.71 0.39 4.75
N HIS A 56 0.74 0.53 3.86
CA HIS A 56 0.46 -0.50 2.86
C HIS A 56 1.67 -0.76 1.96
N ASP A 57 2.48 0.27 1.64
CA ASP A 57 3.63 0.14 0.74
C ASP A 57 4.96 0.45 1.42
N ALA A 58 5.32 1.73 1.51
CA ALA A 58 6.59 2.17 2.09
C ALA A 58 6.44 3.52 2.78
N CYS A 59 7.23 3.75 3.81
CA CYS A 59 7.33 5.05 4.44
C CYS A 59 8.42 5.89 3.77
N ILE A 60 8.05 6.93 3.03
CA ILE A 60 8.99 7.78 2.30
C ILE A 60 8.90 9.19 2.88
N LYS A 61 10.02 9.67 3.45
CA LYS A 61 10.10 11.00 4.09
C LYS A 61 8.98 11.23 5.13
N GLY A 62 8.67 10.19 5.91
CA GLY A 62 7.65 10.21 6.96
C GLY A 62 6.19 10.18 6.46
N LYS A 63 5.96 9.94 5.16
CA LYS A 63 4.62 9.74 4.59
C LYS A 63 4.50 8.39 3.91
N CYS A 64 3.37 7.72 4.10
CA CYS A 64 3.09 6.47 3.41
C CYS A 64 2.96 6.72 1.90
N ASN A 65 3.62 5.87 1.13
CA ASN A 65 3.34 5.69 -0.28
C ASN A 65 2.32 4.56 -0.47
N GLY A 66 1.71 4.47 -1.65
CA GLY A 66 0.83 3.35 -2.00
C GLY A 66 -0.50 3.78 -2.61
N PRO A 67 -1.58 2.98 -2.43
CA PRO A 67 -2.90 3.38 -2.90
C PRO A 67 -3.45 4.57 -2.11
N VAL A 68 -4.31 5.36 -2.75
CA VAL A 68 -5.08 6.41 -2.07
C VAL A 68 -6.21 5.76 -1.28
N ASN A 69 -6.50 6.26 -0.08
CA ASN A 69 -7.64 5.80 0.71
C ASN A 69 -8.92 5.96 -0.14
N PRO A 70 -9.70 4.90 -0.39
CA PRO A 70 -10.95 4.98 -1.13
C PRO A 70 -11.93 6.04 -0.60
N LYS A 71 -11.93 6.28 0.72
CA LYS A 71 -12.77 7.29 1.39
C LYS A 71 -12.30 8.73 1.16
N LEU A 72 -11.03 8.92 0.77
CA LEU A 72 -10.40 10.22 0.53
C LEU A 72 -9.97 10.41 -0.93
N ALA A 73 -10.25 9.43 -1.80
CA ALA A 73 -9.93 9.51 -3.21
C ALA A 73 -10.68 10.71 -3.81
N GLN A 74 -9.99 11.46 -4.69
CA GLN A 74 -10.62 12.52 -5.45
C GLN A 74 -11.06 11.99 -6.83
N PRO A 75 -12.11 12.56 -7.43
CA PRO A 75 -12.57 12.16 -8.76
C PRO A 75 -11.43 12.29 -9.77
N ILE A 76 -11.34 11.35 -10.69
CA ILE A 76 -10.36 11.40 -11.76
C ILE A 76 -11.08 11.84 -13.01
N ASP A 77 -10.77 13.05 -13.43
CA ASP A 77 -11.15 13.61 -14.72
C ASP A 77 -10.56 12.77 -15.87
N ASP A 78 -11.33 12.68 -16.94
CA ASP A 78 -11.17 11.67 -17.97
C ASP A 78 -10.03 11.89 -18.94
N ASP A 79 -9.37 13.04 -18.86
CA ASP A 79 -8.32 13.39 -19.80
C ASP A 79 -7.13 13.97 -19.04
N SER A 80 -6.03 13.22 -19.11
CA SER A 80 -4.70 13.52 -18.63
C SER A 80 -4.35 15.01 -18.58
N SER A 81 -4.51 15.66 -17.44
CA SER A 81 -3.58 16.71 -17.02
C SER A 81 -3.74 17.00 -15.55
N SER A 82 -2.62 16.98 -14.85
CA SER A 82 -2.52 17.48 -13.50
C SER A 82 -3.07 18.91 -13.43
N LYS A 83 -4.22 19.10 -12.77
CA LYS A 83 -4.51 20.36 -12.08
C LYS A 83 -5.55 20.15 -10.99
N SER A 84 -5.07 20.21 -9.74
CA SER A 84 -5.90 20.51 -8.58
C SER A 84 -6.79 21.70 -8.90
N GLY A 85 -8.09 21.47 -9.02
CA GLY A 85 -9.07 22.51 -9.30
C GLY A 85 -10.48 22.01 -9.02
N SER A 86 -11.05 22.45 -7.90
CA SER A 86 -12.46 22.27 -7.54
C SER A 86 -13.38 22.67 -8.71
N GLY A 87 -14.09 21.70 -9.29
CA GLY A 87 -15.04 21.90 -10.38
C GLY A 87 -16.04 20.75 -10.48
N LYS A 88 -17.28 21.03 -10.87
CA LYS A 88 -18.50 20.30 -10.47
C LYS A 88 -19.03 19.33 -11.55
N LYS A 89 -19.51 18.16 -11.07
CA LYS A 89 -20.53 17.20 -11.60
C LYS A 89 -20.26 16.41 -12.90
N GLY A 90 -19.97 15.11 -12.71
CA GLY A 90 -20.26 14.00 -13.62
C GLY A 90 -19.93 12.68 -12.90
N GLY A 91 -20.88 11.75 -12.75
CA GLY A 91 -20.83 10.66 -11.77
C GLY A 91 -19.61 9.72 -11.84
N ASN A 92 -19.05 9.44 -10.65
CA ASN A 92 -18.37 8.19 -10.24
C ASN A 92 -17.10 7.75 -11.00
N LYS A 93 -15.95 8.41 -10.83
CA LYS A 93 -14.62 7.84 -11.13
C LYS A 93 -13.61 7.97 -9.98
N LEU A 94 -13.97 7.40 -8.83
CA LEU A 94 -13.09 7.28 -7.67
C LEU A 94 -12.37 5.92 -7.69
N CYS A 95 -11.09 5.85 -8.06
CA CYS A 95 -10.31 4.61 -8.00
C CYS A 95 -8.98 4.81 -7.25
N THR A 96 -8.40 3.70 -6.76
CA THR A 96 -7.41 3.72 -5.67
C THR A 96 -5.96 3.82 -6.12
N ARG A 97 -5.67 3.58 -7.41
CA ARG A 97 -4.33 3.65 -8.02
C ARG A 97 -4.39 4.20 -9.45
N LEU A 98 -3.92 5.43 -9.64
CA LEU A 98 -3.92 6.10 -10.95
C LEU A 98 -2.91 5.52 -11.94
N ASN A 99 -1.72 5.12 -11.47
CA ASN A 99 -0.59 4.74 -12.33
C ASN A 99 -0.81 3.46 -13.18
N ASN A 100 -1.96 2.79 -13.05
CA ASN A 100 -2.29 1.64 -13.91
C ASN A 100 -3.12 2.03 -15.15
N ARG A 101 -3.69 3.24 -15.17
CA ARG A 101 -4.63 3.68 -16.19
C ARG A 101 -3.91 3.98 -17.51
N GLY A 102 -4.31 3.31 -18.59
CA GLY A 102 -3.79 3.52 -19.94
C GLY A 102 -2.42 2.88 -20.21
N GLU A 103 -1.96 2.01 -19.31
CA GLU A 103 -0.69 1.29 -19.45
C GLU A 103 -0.83 0.00 -20.27
N GLY A 104 -2.03 -0.59 -20.32
CA GLY A 104 -2.29 -1.82 -21.09
C GLY A 104 -1.54 -3.06 -20.61
N LYS A 105 -1.10 -3.08 -19.34
CA LYS A 105 -0.25 -4.14 -18.76
C LYS A 105 -1.00 -5.27 -18.06
N GLY A 106 -2.31 -5.15 -17.91
CA GLY A 106 -3.17 -6.14 -17.26
C GLY A 106 -2.89 -6.31 -15.75
N LEU A 107 -2.38 -5.27 -15.08
CA LEU A 107 -1.94 -5.36 -13.67
C LEU A 107 -2.97 -4.82 -12.68
N GLY A 108 -4.03 -4.17 -13.16
CA GLY A 108 -5.06 -3.55 -12.34
C GLY A 108 -5.86 -4.55 -11.51
N TRP A 109 -5.83 -4.37 -10.19
CA TRP A 109 -6.66 -5.10 -9.22
C TRP A 109 -7.99 -4.38 -9.00
N ASN A 110 -8.93 -5.02 -8.30
CA ASN A 110 -10.24 -4.42 -8.00
C ASN A 110 -10.14 -2.98 -7.48
N GLY A 111 -10.91 -2.07 -8.08
CA GLY A 111 -10.95 -0.66 -7.72
C GLY A 111 -9.76 0.17 -8.19
N TYR A 112 -8.81 -0.40 -8.94
CA TYR A 112 -7.72 0.36 -9.57
C TYR A 112 -8.24 1.13 -10.79
N CYS A 113 -7.54 2.17 -11.18
CA CYS A 113 -7.96 3.00 -12.31
C CYS A 113 -7.62 2.34 -13.63
N CYS A 114 -8.53 2.46 -14.60
CA CYS A 114 -8.37 1.93 -15.95
C CYS A 114 -8.99 2.86 -17.01
N LYS A 115 -8.46 2.78 -18.22
CA LYS A 115 -8.95 3.38 -19.45
C LYS A 115 -9.58 2.32 -20.34
N THR A 116 -8.94 1.15 -20.45
CA THR A 116 -9.47 -0.03 -21.15
C THR A 116 -9.30 -1.28 -20.29
N SER A 117 -9.93 -2.40 -20.68
CA SER A 117 -9.78 -3.66 -19.96
C SER A 117 -8.35 -4.19 -19.96
N ASP A 118 -7.51 -3.77 -20.92
CA ASP A 118 -6.09 -4.14 -20.96
C ASP A 118 -5.30 -3.56 -19.79
N ASP A 119 -5.82 -2.57 -19.07
CA ASP A 119 -5.20 -2.07 -17.84
C ASP A 119 -5.43 -3.02 -16.64
N CYS A 120 -6.41 -3.92 -16.76
CA CYS A 120 -6.96 -4.72 -15.67
C CYS A 120 -6.61 -6.20 -15.79
N ARG A 121 -6.58 -6.89 -14.65
CA ARG A 121 -6.48 -8.35 -14.61
C ARG A 121 -7.75 -9.07 -15.09
N ASP A 122 -8.85 -8.33 -15.16
CA ASP A 122 -10.16 -8.79 -15.59
C ASP A 122 -10.76 -7.69 -16.50
N ALA A 123 -11.79 -6.93 -16.10
CA ALA A 123 -12.36 -5.90 -16.98
C ALA A 123 -12.29 -4.47 -16.42
N CYS A 124 -12.35 -3.49 -17.32
CA CYS A 124 -12.47 -2.08 -16.95
C CYS A 124 -13.94 -1.65 -16.99
N ILE A 125 -14.56 -1.47 -15.83
CA ILE A 125 -15.97 -1.11 -15.69
C ILE A 125 -16.08 0.28 -15.07
N LYS A 126 -16.65 1.22 -15.83
CA LYS A 126 -16.85 2.62 -15.40
C LYS A 126 -15.54 3.27 -14.89
N GLY A 127 -14.43 3.00 -15.57
CA GLY A 127 -13.10 3.55 -15.24
C GLY A 127 -12.40 2.88 -14.05
N LYS A 128 -12.93 1.75 -13.56
CA LYS A 128 -12.28 0.95 -12.52
C LYS A 128 -12.16 -0.52 -12.93
N CYS A 129 -11.06 -1.15 -12.54
CA CYS A 129 -10.93 -2.58 -12.69
C CYS A 129 -11.93 -3.30 -11.77
N ASN A 130 -12.77 -4.19 -12.33
CA ASN A 130 -13.50 -5.18 -11.55
C ASN A 130 -12.66 -6.46 -11.54
N GLY A 131 -12.56 -7.17 -10.42
CA GLY A 131 -11.71 -8.36 -10.32
C GLY A 131 -11.41 -8.70 -8.87
N LYS A 132 -10.37 -9.49 -8.63
CA LYS A 132 -9.91 -9.78 -7.25
C LYS A 132 -9.29 -8.55 -6.60
N ALA A 133 -9.44 -8.42 -5.28
CA ALA A 133 -8.72 -7.41 -4.51
C ALA A 133 -7.21 -7.70 -4.55
N ASN A 134 -6.38 -6.65 -4.42
CA ASN A 134 -4.93 -6.85 -4.33
C ASN A 134 -4.62 -7.56 -3.00
N PRO A 135 -4.01 -8.76 -3.01
CA PRO A 135 -3.71 -9.51 -1.78
C PRO A 135 -2.74 -8.78 -0.85
N LYS A 136 -1.93 -7.83 -1.36
CA LYS A 136 -1.06 -6.97 -0.53
C LYS A 136 -1.85 -6.03 0.38
N TYR A 137 -3.09 -5.67 0.00
CA TYR A 137 -3.92 -4.67 0.69
C TYR A 137 -5.29 -5.18 1.11
N ALA A 138 -5.68 -6.37 0.64
CA ALA A 138 -6.85 -7.05 1.15
C ALA A 138 -6.63 -7.22 2.65
N GLN A 139 -7.55 -6.71 3.46
CA GLN A 139 -7.63 -7.19 4.85
C GLN A 139 -7.72 -8.72 4.77
N PRO A 140 -7.09 -9.47 5.70
CA PRO A 140 -7.46 -10.86 5.87
C PRO A 140 -8.99 -10.89 5.90
N ILE A 141 -9.59 -11.70 5.03
CA ILE A 141 -10.97 -12.08 5.25
C ILE A 141 -10.85 -12.88 6.54
N ASP A 142 -11.34 -12.33 7.64
CA ASP A 142 -11.53 -13.12 8.84
C ASP A 142 -12.47 -14.25 8.38
N ASP A 143 -11.91 -15.44 8.14
CA ASP A 143 -12.65 -16.67 7.94
C ASP A 143 -13.30 -17.05 9.29
N ASP A 144 -14.10 -16.14 9.85
CA ASP A 144 -14.98 -16.37 11.00
C ASP A 144 -16.35 -16.81 10.46
N ASP A 145 -16.31 -17.92 9.73
CA ASP A 145 -17.49 -18.68 9.33
C ASP A 145 -17.28 -20.13 9.78
N SER A 146 -17.47 -20.35 11.08
CA SER A 146 -17.73 -21.66 11.66
C SER A 146 -18.62 -21.52 12.89
N ASN A 147 -19.93 -21.36 12.63
CA ASN A 147 -20.97 -22.00 13.45
C ASN A 147 -22.24 -22.26 12.64
#